data_AF-A0AAP0S308-F1
#
_entry.id   AF-A0AAP0S308-F1
#
_cell.length_a   1.000
_cell.length_b   1.000
_cell.length_c   1.000
_cell.angle_alpha   90.00
_cell.angle_beta   90.00
_cell.angle_gamma   90.00
#
_symmetry.space_group_name_H-M   'P 1'
#
loop_
_entity.id
_entity.type
_entity.pdbx_description
1 polymer ?
#
loop_
_entity_poly.entity_id
_entity_poly.type
_entity_poly.pdbx_seq_one_letter_code
_entity_poly.pdbx_strand_id
1 'polypeptide(L)'
;MEGGSPDRESVGSGTKRSSVSSGGRPRNCKEFLHKFVDSEILTVKLEDWFNSISEKSARKKPVFDVPFELIDLQKFDYALEGVSFQQLIRMPNAVYASTSDAVEATAYLAIEDFLHASVKGLWEAFWSQDGPMPFSVACLYNASFKFYQAEKAIANGKLEGLCGTAIMLKNPRHPHGKWDHILELTLLRPDIGSLAMESDRQLSLSVLGEALFFALRILLSRSLSRLNVPQSSNSVFVLLVDSQYGGVVKVEGDVNKFEFDLNNVYECAAEWIKNHTRISVSPIDRIWNKLGNANWVDIGALQVLFATFHCIMQFAGMPKHSIEDLAADHSSRLQTRRIERQLGDTRVNGNGLFRFQKRSVSPEIVEVQDESLKIESEELMKLEVGSVLWLDDSNWQKGYQINEVLSDGELPYYVASPVEEPGKALFLYVGSHPSQLEPAWEDMNLWYQVQRQTKILSIMKQKGLSSKYLPQLSSSGRIIHPGQCQRPSSGGKL
;
A
#
# COMPACT_ATOMS: atom_id res chain seq x y z
N MET A 1 -70.65 -16.59 -49.64
CA MET A 1 -71.36 -15.51 -48.93
C MET A 1 -70.32 -14.51 -48.46
N GLU A 2 -70.52 -13.24 -48.82
CA GLU A 2 -70.05 -11.99 -48.19
C GLU A 2 -68.55 -11.90 -47.80
N GLY A 3 -67.73 -10.95 -48.26
CA GLY A 3 -67.98 -9.58 -48.72
C GLY A 3 -67.11 -8.62 -47.88
N GLY A 4 -66.34 -7.71 -48.50
CA GLY A 4 -65.74 -6.57 -47.79
C GLY A 4 -64.36 -6.09 -48.26
N SER A 5 -64.34 -5.17 -49.23
CA SER A 5 -63.29 -4.16 -49.55
C SER A 5 -63.30 -3.02 -48.49
N PRO A 6 -62.49 -1.92 -48.48
CA PRO A 6 -61.46 -1.45 -49.44
C PRO A 6 -60.19 -0.77 -48.84
N ASP A 7 -59.28 -0.35 -49.73
CA ASP A 7 -58.21 0.64 -49.51
C ASP A 7 -58.72 1.97 -48.91
N ARG A 8 -57.90 2.60 -48.03
CA ARG A 8 -57.91 4.06 -47.83
C ARG A 8 -56.52 4.63 -47.52
N GLU A 9 -56.28 5.75 -48.19
CA GLU A 9 -55.12 6.65 -48.26
C GLU A 9 -54.53 7.14 -46.93
N SER A 10 -53.19 7.21 -46.93
CA SER A 10 -52.36 8.36 -46.52
C SER A 10 -52.93 9.38 -45.53
N VAL A 11 -52.36 9.39 -44.32
CA VAL A 11 -52.12 10.63 -43.56
C VAL A 11 -50.67 10.62 -43.09
N GLY A 12 -49.87 11.54 -43.64
CA GLY A 12 -48.50 11.78 -43.22
C GLY A 12 -48.44 12.21 -41.75
N SER A 13 -47.78 11.41 -40.93
CA SER A 13 -47.24 11.87 -39.65
C SER A 13 -45.74 12.10 -39.84
N GLY A 14 -45.35 13.37 -39.81
CA GLY A 14 -43.96 13.78 -39.88
C GLY A 14 -43.18 13.12 -38.75
N THR A 15 -42.39 12.12 -39.09
CA THR A 15 -41.35 11.60 -38.21
C THR A 15 -40.33 12.71 -38.08
N LYS A 16 -40.41 13.45 -36.97
CA LYS A 16 -39.28 14.23 -36.44
C LYS A 16 -38.07 13.29 -36.45
N ARG A 17 -37.15 13.52 -37.39
CA ARG A 17 -35.80 12.94 -37.37
C ARG A 17 -35.11 13.48 -36.12
N SER A 18 -35.29 12.82 -34.98
CA SER A 18 -34.34 12.87 -33.88
C SER A 18 -33.19 11.92 -34.20
N SER A 19 -32.42 12.26 -35.24
CA SER A 19 -31.13 11.62 -35.51
C SER A 19 -30.07 12.24 -34.59
N VAL A 20 -30.17 11.97 -33.29
CA VAL A 20 -29.01 12.10 -32.41
C VAL A 20 -28.17 10.86 -32.65
N SER A 21 -27.15 11.03 -33.49
CA SER A 21 -26.12 10.05 -33.78
C SER A 21 -25.36 9.68 -32.49
N SER A 22 -25.79 8.60 -31.83
CA SER A 22 -25.05 8.00 -30.71
C SER A 22 -23.76 7.29 -31.18
N GLY A 23 -23.55 7.17 -32.50
CA GLY A 23 -22.35 6.55 -33.09
C GLY A 23 -21.09 7.42 -33.05
N GLY A 24 -21.22 8.75 -32.90
CA GLY A 24 -20.08 9.68 -32.91
C GLY A 24 -19.27 9.69 -31.61
N ARG A 25 -19.94 9.59 -30.45
CA ARG A 25 -19.29 9.74 -29.13
C ARG A 25 -18.21 8.68 -28.85
N PRO A 26 -18.43 7.37 -29.08
CA PRO A 26 -17.38 6.37 -28.87
C PRO A 26 -16.19 6.54 -29.82
N ARG A 27 -16.43 7.07 -31.03
CA ARG A 27 -15.36 7.37 -31.99
C ARG A 27 -14.53 8.57 -31.53
N ASN A 28 -15.19 9.67 -31.14
CA ASN A 28 -14.53 10.87 -30.65
C ASN A 28 -13.72 10.57 -29.39
N CYS A 29 -14.24 9.75 -28.47
CA CYS A 29 -13.50 9.34 -27.26
C CYS A 29 -12.24 8.52 -27.58
N LYS A 30 -12.29 7.62 -28.58
CA LYS A 30 -11.09 6.89 -29.03
C LYS A 30 -10.06 7.82 -29.67
N GLU A 31 -10.50 8.74 -30.54
CA GLU A 31 -9.63 9.72 -31.18
C GLU A 31 -9.02 10.68 -30.15
N PHE A 32 -9.79 11.06 -29.13
CA PHE A 32 -9.34 11.84 -27.99
C PHE A 32 -8.21 11.13 -27.23
N LEU A 33 -8.42 9.87 -26.81
CA LEU A 33 -7.41 9.10 -26.08
C LEU A 33 -6.11 8.88 -26.86
N HIS A 34 -6.18 8.90 -28.19
CA HIS A 34 -5.00 8.84 -29.06
C HIS A 34 -4.21 10.14 -29.08
N LYS A 35 -4.88 11.30 -28.93
CA LYS A 35 -4.23 12.61 -28.87
C LYS A 35 -3.81 13.03 -27.45
N PHE A 36 -4.48 12.49 -26.43
CA PHE A 36 -4.25 12.81 -25.02
C PHE A 36 -3.15 11.91 -24.42
N VAL A 37 -1.88 12.22 -24.67
CA VAL A 37 -0.75 11.32 -24.36
C VAL A 37 0.28 11.89 -23.39
N ASP A 38 0.13 13.15 -22.99
CA ASP A 38 1.15 13.89 -22.25
C ASP A 38 0.56 14.47 -20.95
N SER A 39 1.07 14.03 -19.80
CA SER A 39 0.62 14.50 -18.48
C SER A 39 1.12 15.90 -18.15
N GLU A 40 2.26 16.33 -18.67
CA GLU A 40 2.86 17.64 -18.39
C GLU A 40 2.01 18.75 -19.03
N ILE A 41 1.56 18.55 -20.27
CA ILE A 41 0.69 19.51 -20.96
C ILE A 41 -0.62 19.70 -20.19
N LEU A 42 -1.23 18.63 -19.68
CA LEU A 42 -2.42 18.73 -18.84
C LEU A 42 -2.12 19.52 -17.56
N THR A 43 -0.99 19.23 -16.93
CA THR A 43 -0.60 19.86 -15.67
C THR A 43 -0.45 21.37 -15.83
N VAL A 44 0.20 21.84 -16.90
CA VAL A 44 0.29 23.27 -17.23
C VAL A 44 -1.09 23.91 -17.40
N LYS A 45 -2.07 23.21 -17.99
CA LYS A 45 -3.46 23.72 -18.13
C LYS A 45 -4.25 23.78 -16.82
N LEU A 46 -3.78 23.06 -15.79
CA LEU A 46 -4.39 23.03 -14.47
C LEU A 46 -3.68 23.94 -13.46
N GLU A 47 -2.48 24.45 -13.77
CA GLU A 47 -1.63 25.21 -12.86
C GLU A 47 -2.34 26.42 -12.24
N ASP A 48 -2.93 27.29 -13.07
CA ASP A 48 -3.68 28.47 -12.60
C ASP A 48 -4.85 28.08 -11.68
N TRP A 49 -5.50 26.96 -11.97
CA TRP A 49 -6.61 26.47 -11.15
C TRP A 49 -6.13 25.93 -9.81
N PHE A 50 -5.03 25.18 -9.79
CA PHE A 50 -4.39 24.70 -8.56
C PHE A 50 -3.95 25.86 -7.67
N ASN A 51 -3.33 26.89 -8.25
CA ASN A 51 -2.93 28.09 -7.52
C ASN A 51 -4.16 28.80 -6.92
N SER A 52 -5.23 28.98 -7.70
CA SER A 52 -6.48 29.59 -7.22
C SER A 52 -7.13 28.83 -6.06
N ILE A 53 -7.15 27.49 -6.09
CA ILE A 53 -7.74 26.71 -4.98
C ILE A 53 -6.84 26.68 -3.74
N SER A 54 -5.52 26.74 -3.93
CA SER A 54 -4.54 26.85 -2.83
C SER A 54 -4.57 28.22 -2.15
N GLU A 55 -4.74 29.30 -2.91
CA GLU A 55 -4.89 30.66 -2.34
C GLU A 55 -6.20 30.79 -1.55
N LYS A 56 -7.28 30.15 -2.02
CA LYS A 56 -8.57 30.12 -1.31
C LYS A 56 -8.52 29.30 -0.02
N SER A 57 -7.60 28.33 0.09
CA SER A 57 -7.46 27.47 1.26
C SER A 57 -6.60 28.07 2.38
N ALA A 58 -6.11 29.31 2.24
CA ALA A 58 -5.22 30.05 3.16
C ALA A 58 -5.70 30.17 4.64
N ARG A 59 -6.82 29.55 5.02
CA ARG A 59 -7.30 29.38 6.40
C ARG A 59 -7.18 27.92 6.86
N LYS A 60 -5.95 27.39 6.97
CA LYS A 60 -5.62 26.10 7.64
C LYS A 60 -6.47 24.87 7.24
N LYS A 61 -7.15 24.91 6.09
CA LYS A 61 -8.00 23.82 5.62
C LYS A 61 -7.30 23.16 4.44
N PRO A 62 -7.22 21.82 4.38
CA PRO A 62 -6.66 21.15 3.22
C PRO A 62 -7.41 21.56 1.94
N VAL A 63 -6.67 21.70 0.84
CA VAL A 63 -7.19 22.12 -0.47
C VAL A 63 -8.27 21.17 -0.99
N PHE A 64 -8.10 19.87 -0.71
CA PHE A 64 -9.00 18.81 -1.10
C PHE A 64 -9.56 18.11 0.12
N ASP A 65 -10.77 17.55 -0.01
CA ASP A 65 -11.33 16.66 0.99
C ASP A 65 -10.49 15.37 1.09
N VAL A 66 -10.46 14.75 2.26
CA VAL A 66 -9.88 13.41 2.41
C VAL A 66 -10.82 12.33 1.86
N PRO A 67 -10.30 11.28 1.20
CA PRO A 67 -11.14 10.25 0.59
C PRO A 67 -11.82 9.32 1.61
N PHE A 68 -11.27 9.23 2.82
CA PHE A 68 -11.71 8.31 3.88
C PHE A 68 -11.76 9.02 5.23
N GLU A 69 -12.74 8.67 6.05
CA GLU A 69 -12.82 9.13 7.43
C GLU A 69 -11.93 8.27 8.33
N LEU A 70 -11.30 8.89 9.34
CA LEU A 70 -10.41 8.19 10.27
C LEU A 70 -11.13 7.05 11.02
N ILE A 71 -12.40 7.26 11.38
CA ILE A 71 -13.21 6.26 12.09
C ILE A 71 -13.40 5.00 11.24
N ASP A 72 -13.58 5.16 9.92
CA ASP A 72 -13.73 4.02 9.01
C ASP A 72 -12.42 3.27 8.83
N LEU A 73 -11.29 4.00 8.74
CA LEU A 73 -9.96 3.38 8.72
C LEU A 73 -9.67 2.59 10.00
N GLN A 74 -10.07 3.10 11.17
CA GLN A 74 -9.89 2.40 12.45
C GLN A 74 -10.75 1.12 12.54
N LYS A 75 -11.99 1.15 12.05
CA LYS A 75 -12.82 -0.05 11.97
C LYS A 75 -12.22 -1.07 11.01
N PHE A 76 -11.71 -0.59 9.88
CA PHE A 76 -11.08 -1.41 8.87
C PHE A 76 -9.80 -2.07 9.40
N ASP A 77 -8.94 -1.32 10.09
CA ASP A 77 -7.75 -1.86 10.78
C ASP A 77 -8.12 -3.00 11.73
N TYR A 78 -9.11 -2.77 12.58
CA TYR A 78 -9.59 -3.78 13.53
C TYR A 78 -10.12 -5.04 12.84
N ALA A 79 -10.80 -4.91 11.70
CA ALA A 79 -11.25 -6.04 10.88
C ALA A 79 -10.06 -6.79 10.24
N LEU A 80 -8.95 -6.11 9.97
CA LEU A 80 -7.76 -6.67 9.32
C LEU A 80 -6.76 -7.35 10.27
N GLU A 81 -6.90 -7.25 11.60
CA GLU A 81 -5.94 -7.84 12.56
C GLU A 81 -5.75 -9.36 12.36
N GLY A 82 -6.77 -10.04 11.81
CA GLY A 82 -6.73 -11.47 11.46
C GLY A 82 -6.20 -11.80 10.06
N VAL A 83 -6.00 -10.81 9.19
CA VAL A 83 -5.72 -10.98 7.77
C VAL A 83 -4.21 -11.07 7.53
N SER A 84 -3.78 -12.08 6.78
CA SER A 84 -2.37 -12.29 6.47
C SER A 84 -1.98 -11.62 5.15
N PHE A 85 -1.33 -10.47 5.23
CA PHE A 85 -0.63 -9.87 4.12
C PHE A 85 0.83 -10.34 4.09
N GLN A 86 1.27 -10.89 2.96
CA GLN A 86 2.61 -11.44 2.81
C GLN A 86 3.32 -10.80 1.63
N GLN A 87 4.06 -9.72 1.90
CA GLN A 87 5.04 -9.13 0.99
C GLN A 87 6.40 -9.80 1.19
N LEU A 88 7.03 -10.19 0.09
CA LEU A 88 8.34 -10.84 0.00
C LEU A 88 9.44 -9.86 -0.43
N ILE A 89 9.13 -8.94 -1.35
CA ILE A 89 10.10 -8.00 -1.91
C ILE A 89 10.02 -6.69 -1.12
N ARG A 90 11.15 -6.28 -0.55
CA ARG A 90 11.27 -5.06 0.25
C ARG A 90 11.35 -3.83 -0.64
N MET A 91 10.64 -2.77 -0.25
CA MET A 91 10.81 -1.46 -0.87
C MET A 91 12.23 -0.96 -0.58
N PRO A 92 13.04 -0.62 -1.59
CA PRO A 92 14.34 -0.05 -1.34
C PRO A 92 14.17 1.33 -0.69
N ASN A 93 14.78 1.52 0.46
CA ASN A 93 14.73 2.78 1.19
C ASN A 93 15.82 3.73 0.65
N ALA A 94 15.46 4.98 0.38
CA ALA A 94 16.37 6.04 -0.08
C ALA A 94 17.61 6.22 0.81
N VAL A 95 17.52 5.90 2.11
CA VAL A 95 18.64 5.97 3.07
C VAL A 95 19.77 5.00 2.72
N TYR A 96 19.47 3.85 2.10
CA TYR A 96 20.45 2.79 1.80
C TYR A 96 20.73 2.62 0.30
N ALA A 97 19.95 3.28 -0.54
CA ALA A 97 19.87 2.97 -1.95
C ALA A 97 20.65 4.00 -2.78
N SER A 98 21.71 3.55 -3.45
CA SER A 98 22.28 4.31 -4.59
C SER A 98 21.19 4.61 -5.61
N THR A 99 21.19 5.77 -6.28
CA THR A 99 20.27 6.12 -7.38
C THR A 99 20.55 5.31 -8.66
N SER A 100 20.64 3.98 -8.56
CA SER A 100 20.96 3.07 -9.66
C SER A 100 19.71 2.39 -10.21
N ASP A 101 19.77 2.01 -11.49
CA ASP A 101 18.73 1.23 -12.18
C ASP A 101 18.33 -0.04 -11.41
N ALA A 102 19.27 -0.65 -10.66
CA ALA A 102 18.99 -1.82 -9.85
C ALA A 102 18.00 -1.53 -8.70
N VAL A 103 18.09 -0.33 -8.11
CA VAL A 103 17.21 0.13 -7.04
C VAL A 103 15.82 0.43 -7.61
N GLU A 104 15.74 1.15 -8.71
CA GLU A 104 14.47 1.44 -9.37
C GLU A 104 13.75 0.16 -9.82
N ALA A 105 14.50 -0.80 -10.40
CA ALA A 105 13.97 -2.11 -10.74
C ALA A 105 13.39 -2.85 -9.52
N THR A 106 14.08 -2.77 -8.37
CA THR A 106 13.62 -3.39 -7.12
C THR A 106 12.37 -2.69 -6.58
N ALA A 107 12.27 -1.38 -6.71
CA ALA A 107 11.09 -0.61 -6.30
C ALA A 107 9.83 -1.02 -7.08
N TYR A 108 9.92 -1.16 -8.40
CA TYR A 108 8.79 -1.65 -9.22
C TYR A 108 8.36 -3.07 -8.84
N LEU A 109 9.32 -3.95 -8.55
CA LEU A 109 9.03 -5.31 -8.08
C LEU A 109 8.39 -5.30 -6.69
N ALA A 110 8.86 -4.46 -5.78
CA ALA A 110 8.29 -4.30 -4.44
C ALA A 110 6.86 -3.80 -4.48
N ILE A 111 6.54 -2.85 -5.38
CA ILE A 111 5.17 -2.36 -5.59
C ILE A 111 4.28 -3.44 -6.20
N GLU A 112 4.77 -4.17 -7.22
CA GLU A 112 4.00 -5.27 -7.82
C GLU A 112 3.63 -6.33 -6.77
N ASP A 113 4.60 -6.71 -5.91
CA ASP A 113 4.40 -7.66 -4.82
C ASP A 113 3.49 -7.10 -3.71
N PHE A 114 3.66 -5.84 -3.32
CA PHE A 114 2.81 -5.15 -2.34
C PHE A 114 1.34 -5.09 -2.79
N LEU A 115 1.08 -4.68 -4.03
CA LEU A 115 -0.28 -4.63 -4.58
C LEU A 115 -0.88 -6.03 -4.72
N HIS A 116 -0.07 -7.01 -5.11
CA HIS A 116 -0.51 -8.41 -5.18
C HIS A 116 -0.88 -8.95 -3.80
N ALA A 117 -0.05 -8.72 -2.78
CA ALA A 117 -0.33 -9.10 -1.40
C ALA A 117 -1.60 -8.42 -0.87
N SER A 118 -1.77 -7.13 -1.17
CA SER A 118 -2.93 -6.32 -0.79
C SER A 118 -4.23 -6.88 -1.37
N VAL A 119 -4.32 -6.98 -2.70
CA VAL A 119 -5.54 -7.44 -3.37
C VAL A 119 -5.86 -8.90 -3.04
N LYS A 120 -4.84 -9.75 -2.86
CA LYS A 120 -5.02 -11.15 -2.47
C LYS A 120 -5.55 -11.27 -1.04
N GLY A 121 -4.91 -10.60 -0.08
CA GLY A 121 -5.32 -10.66 1.32
C GLY A 121 -6.75 -10.15 1.51
N LEU A 122 -7.10 -9.04 0.86
CA LEU A 122 -8.47 -8.50 0.89
C LEU A 122 -9.47 -9.45 0.20
N TRP A 123 -9.13 -10.02 -0.95
CA TRP A 123 -10.00 -10.96 -1.64
C TRP A 123 -10.31 -12.20 -0.79
N GLU A 124 -9.27 -12.80 -0.20
CA GLU A 124 -9.40 -13.99 0.63
C GLU A 124 -10.20 -13.72 1.91
N ALA A 125 -10.02 -12.55 2.53
CA ALA A 125 -10.72 -12.17 3.75
C ALA A 125 -12.21 -11.80 3.51
N PHE A 126 -12.50 -11.02 2.46
CA PHE A 126 -13.83 -10.40 2.30
C PHE A 126 -14.71 -11.09 1.26
N TRP A 127 -14.15 -11.74 0.22
CA TRP A 127 -14.93 -12.34 -0.88
C TRP A 127 -14.83 -13.85 -0.96
N SER A 128 -13.63 -14.43 -0.93
CA SER A 128 -13.45 -15.86 -1.15
C SER A 128 -12.08 -16.38 -0.72
N GLN A 129 -12.05 -17.15 0.37
CA GLN A 129 -10.84 -17.83 0.83
C GLN A 129 -10.32 -18.90 -0.15
N ASP A 130 -11.22 -19.68 -0.77
CA ASP A 130 -10.84 -20.81 -1.65
C ASP A 130 -11.00 -20.52 -3.16
N GLY A 131 -11.45 -19.31 -3.51
CA GLY A 131 -11.80 -18.95 -4.88
C GLY A 131 -10.62 -18.34 -5.64
N PRO A 132 -10.47 -18.57 -6.96
CA PRO A 132 -9.43 -17.92 -7.73
C PRO A 132 -9.63 -16.41 -7.72
N MET A 133 -8.61 -15.66 -7.30
CA MET A 133 -8.63 -14.20 -7.32
C MET A 133 -8.71 -13.70 -8.78
N PRO A 134 -9.74 -12.90 -9.15
CA PRO A 134 -9.99 -12.48 -10.53
C PRO A 134 -9.09 -11.32 -10.99
N PHE A 135 -8.06 -10.95 -10.21
CA PHE A 135 -7.20 -9.81 -10.47
C PHE A 135 -5.77 -10.22 -10.80
N SER A 136 -5.08 -9.38 -11.56
CA SER A 136 -3.65 -9.46 -11.88
C SER A 136 -3.02 -8.09 -11.68
N VAL A 137 -1.72 -8.08 -11.36
CA VAL A 137 -0.92 -6.86 -11.23
C VAL A 137 0.05 -6.76 -12.40
N ALA A 138 0.21 -5.57 -12.97
CA ALA A 138 1.16 -5.33 -14.06
C ALA A 138 1.62 -3.87 -14.12
N CYS A 139 2.86 -3.65 -14.53
CA CYS A 139 3.48 -2.35 -14.71
C CYS A 139 3.09 -1.70 -16.05
N LEU A 140 2.77 -0.42 -16.02
CA LEU A 140 2.47 0.43 -17.16
C LEU A 140 3.76 0.97 -17.78
N TYR A 141 3.92 0.79 -19.09
CA TYR A 141 5.01 1.36 -19.87
C TYR A 141 4.56 2.61 -20.62
N ASN A 142 5.13 3.76 -20.27
CA ASN A 142 4.73 5.10 -20.70
C ASN A 142 4.66 5.23 -22.22
N ALA A 143 5.73 4.87 -22.94
CA ALA A 143 5.83 5.12 -24.38
C ALA A 143 4.81 4.34 -25.23
N SER A 144 4.28 3.21 -24.74
CA SER A 144 3.28 2.42 -25.49
C SER A 144 1.92 2.31 -24.80
N PHE A 145 1.81 2.81 -23.56
CA PHE A 145 0.66 2.63 -22.68
C PHE A 145 0.19 1.16 -22.56
N LYS A 146 1.13 0.22 -22.54
CA LYS A 146 0.90 -1.23 -22.42
C LYS A 146 1.37 -1.74 -21.07
N PHE A 147 0.81 -2.86 -20.64
CA PHE A 147 1.13 -3.48 -19.36
C PHE A 147 2.08 -4.67 -19.52
N TYR A 148 3.05 -4.74 -18.62
CA TYR A 148 4.07 -5.78 -18.56
C TYR A 148 4.29 -6.18 -17.10
N GLN A 149 4.63 -7.44 -16.84
CA GLN A 149 5.16 -7.80 -15.52
C GLN A 149 6.51 -7.09 -15.32
N ALA A 150 6.76 -6.57 -14.12
CA ALA A 150 7.99 -5.85 -13.79
C ALA A 150 9.23 -6.65 -14.20
N GLU A 151 9.30 -7.93 -13.81
CA GLU A 151 10.42 -8.82 -14.15
C GLU A 151 10.69 -8.89 -15.66
N LYS A 152 9.63 -8.97 -16.47
CA LYS A 152 9.74 -9.02 -17.93
C LYS A 152 10.12 -7.68 -18.53
N ALA A 153 9.63 -6.57 -17.99
CA ALA A 153 10.03 -5.25 -18.44
C ALA A 153 11.52 -5.01 -18.16
N ILE A 154 11.96 -5.33 -16.95
CA ILE A 154 13.36 -5.22 -16.50
C ILE A 154 14.26 -6.12 -17.35
N ALA A 155 13.91 -7.39 -17.56
CA ALA A 155 14.70 -8.33 -18.37
C ALA A 155 14.84 -7.89 -19.84
N ASN A 156 13.89 -7.11 -20.35
CA ASN A 156 13.90 -6.59 -21.72
C ASN A 156 14.53 -5.17 -21.83
N GLY A 157 15.14 -4.65 -20.75
CA GLY A 157 15.76 -3.32 -20.75
C GLY A 157 14.76 -2.16 -20.85
N LYS A 158 13.51 -2.36 -20.41
CA LYS A 158 12.43 -1.36 -20.49
C LYS A 158 12.16 -0.66 -19.16
N LEU A 159 13.15 -0.59 -18.28
CA LEU A 159 13.01 0.00 -16.95
C LEU A 159 12.66 1.49 -17.02
N GLU A 160 13.45 2.28 -17.75
CA GLU A 160 13.30 3.75 -17.85
C GLU A 160 11.94 4.22 -18.36
N GLY A 161 11.18 3.34 -19.03
CA GLY A 161 9.85 3.68 -19.54
C GLY A 161 8.71 3.19 -18.67
N LEU A 162 8.97 2.54 -17.52
CA LEU A 162 7.92 2.21 -16.56
C LEU A 162 7.45 3.51 -15.87
N CYS A 163 6.14 3.67 -15.70
CA CYS A 163 5.58 4.88 -15.09
C CYS A 163 4.56 4.63 -13.99
N GLY A 164 4.10 3.39 -13.80
CA GLY A 164 3.21 3.00 -12.71
C GLY A 164 2.91 1.50 -12.72
N THR A 165 2.13 1.03 -11.73
CA THR A 165 1.73 -0.37 -11.57
C THR A 165 0.22 -0.45 -11.33
N ALA A 166 -0.49 -1.27 -12.08
CA ALA A 166 -1.95 -1.35 -12.03
C ALA A 166 -2.44 -2.68 -11.45
N ILE A 167 -3.51 -2.62 -10.65
CA ILE A 167 -4.36 -3.77 -10.36
C ILE A 167 -5.42 -3.83 -11.46
N MET A 168 -5.57 -4.99 -12.09
CA MET A 168 -6.40 -5.17 -13.27
C MET A 168 -7.26 -6.43 -13.19
N LEU A 169 -8.44 -6.39 -13.82
CA LEU A 169 -9.26 -7.58 -14.02
C LEU A 169 -8.54 -8.57 -14.97
N LYS A 170 -8.44 -9.84 -14.55
CA LYS A 170 -7.94 -10.91 -15.40
C LYS A 170 -8.89 -11.12 -16.57
N ASN A 171 -8.36 -11.01 -17.77
CA ASN A 171 -9.09 -11.32 -18.99
C ASN A 171 -8.29 -12.30 -19.86
N PRO A 172 -8.75 -13.55 -20.04
CA PRO A 172 -8.05 -14.54 -20.87
C PRO A 172 -7.85 -14.08 -22.32
N ARG A 173 -8.73 -13.22 -22.84
CA ARG A 173 -8.63 -12.66 -24.20
C ARG A 173 -7.58 -11.55 -24.31
N HIS A 174 -7.25 -10.92 -23.19
CA HIS A 174 -6.30 -9.81 -23.11
C HIS A 174 -5.34 -10.00 -21.94
N PRO A 175 -4.42 -10.99 -22.05
CA PRO A 175 -3.52 -11.35 -20.95
C PRO A 175 -2.54 -10.21 -20.61
N HIS A 176 -2.31 -9.28 -21.53
CA HIS A 176 -1.47 -8.09 -21.34
C HIS A 176 -2.23 -6.88 -20.78
N GLY A 177 -3.46 -7.07 -20.29
CA GLY A 177 -4.27 -6.01 -19.72
C GLY A 177 -4.86 -5.04 -20.75
N LYS A 178 -5.90 -4.31 -20.33
CA LYS A 178 -6.47 -3.17 -21.05
C LYS A 178 -6.85 -2.07 -20.06
N TRP A 179 -6.89 -0.83 -20.54
CA TRP A 179 -7.21 0.34 -19.74
C TRP A 179 -8.57 0.30 -19.05
N ASP A 180 -9.57 -0.32 -19.69
CA ASP A 180 -10.90 -0.52 -19.10
C ASP A 180 -10.95 -1.61 -18.03
N HIS A 181 -9.93 -2.45 -17.92
CA HIS A 181 -9.80 -3.46 -16.87
C HIS A 181 -9.07 -2.95 -15.62
N ILE A 182 -8.54 -1.73 -15.61
CA ILE A 182 -7.80 -1.18 -14.47
C ILE A 182 -8.79 -0.90 -13.34
N LEU A 183 -8.51 -1.44 -12.16
CA LEU A 183 -9.21 -1.15 -10.91
C LEU A 183 -8.59 0.06 -10.23
N GLU A 184 -7.27 0.03 -10.10
CA GLU A 184 -6.43 0.97 -9.35
C GLU A 184 -5.08 1.10 -10.04
N LEU A 185 -4.49 2.29 -10.01
CA LEU A 185 -3.17 2.57 -10.59
C LEU A 185 -2.27 3.20 -9.54
N THR A 186 -1.05 2.69 -9.41
CA THR A 186 -0.04 3.18 -8.47
C THR A 186 1.09 3.86 -9.21
N LEU A 187 1.41 5.10 -8.86
CA LEU A 187 2.51 5.87 -9.43
C LEU A 187 3.68 5.90 -8.44
N LEU A 188 4.84 5.39 -8.87
CA LEU A 188 6.09 5.50 -8.13
C LEU A 188 6.76 6.83 -8.47
N ARG A 189 6.75 7.79 -7.55
CA ARG A 189 7.41 9.09 -7.75
C ARG A 189 8.34 9.38 -6.59
N PRO A 190 9.56 9.87 -6.83
CA PRO A 190 10.40 10.34 -5.74
C PRO A 190 9.75 11.54 -5.06
N ASP A 191 9.92 11.66 -3.75
CA ASP A 191 9.55 12.82 -2.95
C ASP A 191 8.10 13.29 -3.17
N ILE A 192 7.13 12.38 -3.00
CA ILE A 192 5.70 12.66 -3.25
C ILE A 192 5.11 13.77 -2.36
N GLY A 193 5.77 14.10 -1.25
CA GLY A 193 5.39 15.22 -0.38
C GLY A 193 6.56 16.20 -0.21
N SER A 194 6.28 17.50 -0.28
CA SER A 194 7.31 18.50 0.02
C SER A 194 7.66 18.49 1.52
N LEU A 195 8.95 18.32 1.84
CA LEU A 195 9.50 18.52 3.19
C LEU A 195 9.64 20.03 3.47
N ALA A 196 8.55 20.79 3.40
CA ALA A 196 8.53 22.10 4.03
C ALA A 196 8.34 21.88 5.54
N MET A 197 9.33 22.29 6.34
CA MET A 197 9.29 22.14 7.79
C MET A 197 8.00 22.74 8.37
N GLU A 198 7.39 21.99 9.29
CA GLU A 198 6.33 22.45 10.20
C GLU A 198 4.97 22.85 9.57
N SER A 199 4.39 22.07 8.66
CA SER A 199 2.93 21.83 8.58
C SER A 199 2.57 21.14 7.25
N ASP A 200 1.87 20.01 7.32
CA ASP A 200 1.21 19.27 6.23
C ASP A 200 2.03 19.06 4.95
N ARG A 201 2.53 17.83 4.76
CA ARG A 201 3.15 17.39 3.50
C ARG A 201 2.15 17.50 2.34
N GLN A 202 2.18 18.63 1.66
CA GLN A 202 1.33 18.87 0.51
C GLN A 202 1.96 18.20 -0.72
N LEU A 203 1.10 17.51 -1.48
CA LEU A 203 1.44 16.89 -2.75
C LEU A 203 1.90 17.94 -3.77
N SER A 204 2.94 17.61 -4.52
CA SER A 204 3.40 18.48 -5.61
C SER A 204 2.38 18.54 -6.74
N LEU A 205 2.29 19.70 -7.40
CA LEU A 205 1.34 19.92 -8.49
C LEU A 205 1.60 19.00 -9.69
N SER A 206 2.87 18.67 -9.95
CA SER A 206 3.27 17.73 -11.00
C SER A 206 2.72 16.33 -10.75
N VAL A 207 2.88 15.80 -9.54
CA VAL A 207 2.39 14.47 -9.17
C VAL A 207 0.86 14.43 -9.20
N LEU A 208 0.19 15.49 -8.71
CA LEU A 208 -1.26 15.56 -8.76
C LEU A 208 -1.79 15.65 -10.20
N GLY A 209 -1.19 16.50 -11.04
CA GLY A 209 -1.55 16.63 -12.46
C GLY A 209 -1.41 15.31 -13.22
N GLU A 210 -0.36 14.54 -12.94
CA GLU A 210 -0.17 13.22 -13.50
C GLU A 210 -1.21 12.19 -13.01
N ALA A 211 -1.54 12.20 -11.72
CA ALA A 211 -2.60 11.36 -11.18
C ALA A 211 -3.94 11.63 -11.87
N LEU A 212 -4.29 12.91 -12.07
CA LEU A 212 -5.50 13.33 -12.78
C LEU A 212 -5.48 12.92 -14.26
N PHE A 213 -4.33 13.01 -14.91
CA PHE A 213 -4.14 12.55 -16.29
C PHE A 213 -4.50 11.07 -16.44
N PHE A 214 -3.94 10.21 -15.58
CA PHE A 214 -4.22 8.78 -15.64
C PHE A 214 -5.65 8.44 -15.21
N ALA A 215 -6.18 9.11 -14.19
CA ALA A 215 -7.56 8.91 -13.75
C ALA A 215 -8.56 9.20 -14.89
N LEU A 216 -8.40 10.30 -15.61
CA LEU A 216 -9.24 10.64 -16.77
C LEU A 216 -9.11 9.58 -17.88
N ARG A 217 -7.90 9.11 -18.19
CA ARG A 217 -7.69 8.03 -19.18
C ARG A 217 -8.41 6.75 -18.79
N ILE A 218 -8.37 6.37 -17.51
CA ILE A 218 -9.08 5.19 -16.99
C ILE A 218 -10.60 5.38 -17.13
N LEU A 219 -11.15 6.51 -16.68
CA LEU A 219 -12.58 6.82 -16.77
C LEU A 219 -13.09 6.81 -18.21
N LEU A 220 -12.38 7.47 -19.13
CA LEU A 220 -12.72 7.46 -20.55
C LEU A 220 -12.63 6.06 -21.15
N SER A 221 -11.60 5.28 -20.80
CA SER A 221 -11.46 3.90 -21.27
C SER A 221 -12.59 2.99 -20.79
N ARG A 222 -13.00 3.12 -19.52
CA ARG A 222 -14.16 2.41 -18.96
C ARG A 222 -15.46 2.80 -19.67
N SER A 223 -15.64 4.08 -20.01
CA SER A 223 -16.81 4.56 -20.76
C SER A 223 -16.95 3.96 -22.17
N LEU A 224 -15.83 3.53 -22.78
CA LEU A 224 -15.80 2.86 -24.07
C LEU A 224 -16.05 1.35 -23.96
N SER A 225 -15.97 0.80 -22.75
CA SER A 225 -16.08 -0.63 -22.54
C SER A 225 -17.53 -1.10 -22.47
N ARG A 226 -17.72 -2.38 -22.78
CA ARG A 226 -18.99 -3.09 -22.58
C ARG A 226 -18.98 -3.91 -21.30
N LEU A 227 -17.99 -3.72 -20.43
CA LEU A 227 -17.98 -4.37 -19.13
C LEU A 227 -19.22 -3.91 -18.37
N ASN A 228 -20.00 -4.87 -17.87
CA ASN A 228 -21.15 -4.61 -16.99
C ASN A 228 -20.65 -4.21 -15.59
N VAL A 229 -19.76 -3.22 -15.50
CA VAL A 229 -19.42 -2.60 -14.23
C VAL A 229 -20.63 -1.75 -13.84
N PRO A 230 -21.16 -1.86 -12.61
CA PRO A 230 -22.29 -1.04 -12.16
C PRO A 230 -22.05 0.44 -12.47
N GLN A 231 -23.09 1.17 -12.90
CA GLN A 231 -23.03 2.61 -13.22
C GLN A 231 -22.56 3.50 -12.05
N SER A 232 -22.41 2.96 -10.84
CA SER A 232 -21.75 3.60 -9.70
C SER A 232 -20.21 3.72 -9.83
N SER A 233 -19.61 3.23 -10.91
CA SER A 233 -18.16 3.16 -11.16
C SER A 233 -17.52 4.40 -11.81
N ASN A 234 -18.08 5.59 -11.54
CA ASN A 234 -17.52 6.87 -11.99
C ASN A 234 -16.39 7.38 -11.09
N SER A 235 -15.68 6.50 -10.40
CA SER A 235 -14.55 6.85 -9.55
C SER A 235 -13.32 6.02 -9.86
N VAL A 236 -12.16 6.64 -9.74
CA VAL A 236 -10.85 6.02 -9.90
C VAL A 236 -10.00 6.40 -8.70
N PHE A 237 -9.31 5.40 -8.16
CA PHE A 237 -8.28 5.59 -7.15
C PHE A 237 -6.92 5.48 -7.83
N VAL A 238 -6.08 6.50 -7.61
CA VAL A 238 -4.68 6.52 -8.00
C VAL A 238 -3.86 6.59 -6.72
N LEU A 239 -3.02 5.58 -6.52
CA LEU A 239 -2.10 5.50 -5.39
C LEU A 239 -0.80 6.21 -5.76
N LEU A 240 -0.24 6.94 -4.81
CA LEU A 240 1.03 7.64 -4.93
C LEU A 240 1.98 7.05 -3.90
N VAL A 241 3.17 6.66 -4.34
CA VAL A 241 4.14 5.95 -3.50
C VAL A 241 5.56 6.45 -3.80
N ASP A 242 6.36 6.67 -2.76
CA ASP A 242 7.82 6.84 -2.87
C ASP A 242 8.55 5.67 -2.17
N SER A 243 9.75 5.86 -1.64
CA SER A 243 10.50 4.81 -0.92
C SER A 243 10.09 4.60 0.54
N GLN A 244 9.31 5.52 1.13
CA GLN A 244 8.93 5.55 2.56
C GLN A 244 7.42 5.82 2.81
N TYR A 245 6.81 6.66 1.99
CA TYR A 245 5.47 7.21 2.14
C TYR A 245 4.55 6.88 0.97
N GLY A 246 3.25 7.02 1.21
CA GLY A 246 2.26 7.01 0.15
C GLY A 246 0.97 7.71 0.52
N GLY A 247 0.09 7.81 -0.47
CA GLY A 247 -1.22 8.43 -0.33
C GLY A 247 -2.13 8.06 -1.49
N VAL A 248 -3.35 8.58 -1.46
CA VAL A 248 -4.44 8.21 -2.35
C VAL A 248 -5.08 9.46 -2.95
N VAL A 249 -5.19 9.47 -4.28
CA VAL A 249 -5.99 10.43 -5.04
C VAL A 249 -7.23 9.72 -5.56
N LYS A 250 -8.41 10.15 -5.08
CA LYS A 250 -9.70 9.69 -5.57
C LYS A 250 -10.27 10.74 -6.51
N VAL A 251 -10.59 10.32 -7.73
CA VAL A 251 -11.22 11.17 -8.75
C VAL A 251 -12.58 10.60 -9.09
N GLU A 252 -13.63 11.38 -8.84
CA GLU A 252 -15.01 11.02 -9.20
C GLU A 252 -15.55 12.01 -10.22
N GLY A 253 -16.18 11.55 -11.31
CA GLY A 253 -16.73 12.46 -12.31
C GLY A 253 -17.62 11.79 -13.34
N ASP A 254 -18.63 12.50 -13.80
CA ASP A 254 -19.53 12.00 -14.85
C ASP A 254 -18.94 12.25 -16.24
N VAL A 255 -18.42 11.19 -16.84
CA VAL A 255 -17.83 11.21 -18.19
C VAL A 255 -18.88 11.54 -19.26
N ASN A 256 -20.19 11.42 -18.96
CA ASN A 256 -21.25 11.82 -19.89
C ASN A 256 -21.27 13.34 -20.14
N LYS A 257 -20.76 14.13 -19.19
CA LYS A 257 -20.59 15.58 -19.30
C LYS A 257 -19.29 15.99 -20.01
N PHE A 258 -18.49 15.03 -20.46
CA PHE A 258 -17.25 15.32 -21.19
C PHE A 258 -17.57 15.79 -22.62
N GLU A 259 -17.16 17.01 -22.95
CA GLU A 259 -17.26 17.57 -24.29
C GLU A 259 -15.96 17.32 -25.06
N PHE A 260 -16.05 16.59 -26.17
CA PHE A 260 -14.88 16.20 -26.96
C PHE A 260 -14.55 17.29 -27.99
N ASP A 261 -13.59 18.16 -27.68
CA ASP A 261 -12.89 18.98 -28.67
C ASP A 261 -11.59 18.30 -29.10
N LEU A 262 -11.61 17.68 -30.29
CA LEU A 262 -10.45 16.97 -30.84
C LEU A 262 -9.31 17.91 -31.26
N ASN A 263 -9.54 19.23 -31.34
CA ASN A 263 -8.50 20.21 -31.65
C ASN A 263 -7.83 20.76 -30.39
N ASN A 264 -8.48 20.65 -29.23
CA ASN A 264 -7.98 21.18 -27.97
C ASN A 264 -8.17 20.20 -26.79
N VAL A 265 -7.59 19.01 -26.95
CA VAL A 265 -7.82 17.88 -26.03
C VAL A 265 -7.42 18.14 -24.58
N TYR A 266 -6.39 18.97 -24.36
CA TYR A 266 -5.92 19.29 -23.01
C TYR A 266 -6.75 20.37 -22.34
N GLU A 267 -7.26 21.35 -23.08
CA GLU A 267 -8.15 22.37 -22.53
C GLU A 267 -9.49 21.77 -22.14
N CYS A 268 -10.08 20.92 -23.01
CA CYS A 268 -11.35 20.28 -22.67
C CYS A 268 -11.21 19.28 -21.51
N ALA A 269 -10.06 18.60 -21.40
CA ALA A 269 -9.74 17.78 -20.22
C ALA A 269 -9.65 18.62 -18.95
N ALA A 270 -8.92 19.74 -19.00
CA ALA A 270 -8.77 20.64 -17.86
C ALA A 270 -10.12 21.24 -17.44
N GLU A 271 -10.95 21.66 -18.38
CA GLU A 271 -12.30 22.19 -18.13
C GLU A 271 -13.21 21.15 -17.48
N TRP A 272 -13.22 19.91 -17.98
CA TRP A 272 -14.00 18.83 -17.38
C TRP A 272 -13.52 18.52 -15.95
N ILE A 273 -12.20 18.49 -15.72
CA ILE A 273 -11.64 18.31 -14.36
C ILE A 273 -12.14 19.42 -13.43
N LYS A 274 -12.03 20.69 -13.84
CA LYS A 274 -12.43 21.86 -13.03
C LYS A 274 -13.92 21.87 -12.69
N ASN A 275 -14.79 21.50 -13.63
CA ASN A 275 -16.22 21.75 -13.54
C ASN A 275 -17.08 20.50 -13.26
N HIS A 276 -16.54 19.31 -13.50
CA HIS A 276 -17.32 18.06 -13.52
C HIS A 276 -16.71 16.93 -12.71
N THR A 277 -15.66 17.21 -11.92
CA THR A 277 -15.05 16.22 -11.03
C THR A 277 -15.11 16.63 -9.56
N ARG A 278 -15.11 15.61 -8.70
CA ARG A 278 -14.80 15.71 -7.29
C ARG A 278 -13.46 15.01 -7.06
N ILE A 279 -12.50 15.77 -6.55
CA ILE A 279 -11.15 15.27 -6.25
C ILE A 279 -11.00 15.25 -4.74
N SER A 280 -10.59 14.10 -4.22
CA SER A 280 -10.23 13.91 -2.82
C SER A 280 -8.82 13.36 -2.74
N VAL A 281 -8.05 13.84 -1.78
CA VAL A 281 -6.62 13.54 -1.63
C VAL A 281 -6.36 13.21 -0.17
N SER A 282 -5.77 12.04 0.09
CA SER A 282 -5.40 11.67 1.45
C SER A 282 -4.11 12.37 1.89
N PRO A 283 -3.84 12.44 3.20
CA PRO A 283 -2.52 12.78 3.70
C PRO A 283 -1.45 11.81 3.17
N ILE A 284 -0.20 12.30 3.09
CA ILE A 284 0.95 11.48 2.73
C ILE A 284 1.55 10.90 4.00
N ASP A 285 1.30 9.61 4.22
CA ASP A 285 1.63 8.88 5.44
C ASP A 285 2.64 7.76 5.16
N ARG A 286 3.32 7.30 6.21
CA ARG A 286 4.31 6.23 6.11
C ARG A 286 3.64 4.92 5.70
N ILE A 287 4.25 4.20 4.76
CA ILE A 287 3.82 2.85 4.35
C ILE A 287 4.88 1.83 4.70
N TRP A 288 6.14 2.11 4.37
CA TRP A 288 7.24 1.18 4.60
C TRP A 288 8.04 1.59 5.84
N ASN A 289 8.40 0.59 6.62
CA ASN A 289 9.34 0.77 7.72
C ASN A 289 10.78 0.94 7.18
N LYS A 290 11.74 1.14 8.08
CA LYS A 290 13.16 1.33 7.73
C LYS A 290 13.76 0.17 6.93
N LEU A 291 13.21 -1.05 7.05
CA LEU A 291 13.64 -2.24 6.33
C LEU A 291 12.96 -2.40 4.95
N GLY A 292 12.05 -1.51 4.57
CA GLY A 292 11.29 -1.62 3.32
C GLY A 292 10.09 -2.57 3.40
N ASN A 293 9.70 -3.01 4.59
CA ASN A 293 8.49 -3.82 4.77
C ASN A 293 7.29 -2.90 4.91
N ALA A 294 6.19 -3.21 4.22
CA ALA A 294 4.93 -2.55 4.47
C ALA A 294 4.48 -2.79 5.92
N ASN A 295 4.17 -1.71 6.62
CA ASN A 295 3.53 -1.77 7.92
C ASN A 295 2.01 -1.69 7.73
N TRP A 296 1.36 -2.84 7.64
CA TRP A 296 -0.05 -2.96 7.26
C TRP A 296 -1.05 -2.29 8.22
N VAL A 297 -0.60 -1.90 9.41
CA VAL A 297 -1.39 -1.24 10.47
C VAL A 297 -1.18 0.29 10.45
N ASP A 298 -0.16 0.79 9.74
CA ASP A 298 0.04 2.23 9.62
C ASP A 298 -1.05 2.88 8.77
N ILE A 299 -1.38 4.14 9.11
CA ILE A 299 -2.45 4.91 8.45
C ILE A 299 -2.23 4.95 6.92
N GLY A 300 -1.00 5.14 6.45
CA GLY A 300 -0.70 5.18 5.01
C GLY A 300 -1.00 3.85 4.32
N ALA A 301 -0.60 2.73 4.92
CA ALA A 301 -0.90 1.41 4.38
C ALA A 301 -2.41 1.11 4.41
N LEU A 302 -3.09 1.50 5.49
CA LEU A 302 -4.55 1.34 5.62
C LEU A 302 -5.31 2.16 4.58
N GLN A 303 -4.91 3.41 4.31
CA GLN A 303 -5.52 4.22 3.24
C GLN A 303 -5.41 3.53 1.88
N VAL A 304 -4.24 2.98 1.57
CA VAL A 304 -4.02 2.23 0.32
C VAL A 304 -4.88 0.96 0.28
N LEU A 305 -4.86 0.15 1.33
CA LEU A 305 -5.69 -1.06 1.41
C LEU A 305 -7.18 -0.76 1.29
N PHE A 306 -7.64 0.34 1.89
CA PHE A 306 -9.04 0.72 1.86
C PHE A 306 -9.46 1.24 0.48
N ALA A 307 -8.57 1.96 -0.22
CA ALA A 307 -8.75 2.28 -1.64
C ALA A 307 -8.87 1.00 -2.49
N THR A 308 -7.96 0.04 -2.31
CA THR A 308 -8.01 -1.25 -2.98
C THR A 308 -9.32 -2.00 -2.67
N PHE A 309 -9.77 -2.02 -1.40
CA PHE A 309 -11.04 -2.63 -0.98
C PHE A 309 -12.23 -2.02 -1.72
N HIS A 310 -12.31 -0.69 -1.78
CA HIS A 310 -13.35 0.01 -2.54
C HIS A 310 -13.29 -0.29 -4.04
N CYS A 311 -12.09 -0.37 -4.62
CA CYS A 311 -11.91 -0.80 -6.00
C CYS A 311 -12.40 -2.23 -6.26
N ILE A 312 -12.10 -3.18 -5.36
CA ILE A 312 -12.63 -4.55 -5.47
C ILE A 312 -14.15 -4.52 -5.41
N MET A 313 -14.73 -3.80 -4.45
CA MET A 313 -16.19 -3.69 -4.28
C MET A 313 -16.87 -3.10 -5.53
N GLN A 314 -16.26 -2.12 -6.19
CA GLN A 314 -16.79 -1.54 -7.44
C GLN A 314 -16.88 -2.57 -8.58
N PHE A 315 -15.95 -3.51 -8.65
CA PHE A 315 -15.84 -4.46 -9.76
C PHE A 315 -16.44 -5.84 -9.46
N ALA A 316 -16.31 -6.32 -8.22
CA ALA A 316 -16.77 -7.63 -7.78
C ALA A 316 -18.12 -7.58 -7.05
N GLY A 317 -18.64 -6.39 -6.75
CA GLY A 317 -19.85 -6.21 -5.95
C GLY A 317 -19.58 -6.33 -4.45
N MET A 318 -20.65 -6.41 -3.66
CA MET A 318 -20.55 -6.45 -2.20
C MET A 318 -19.72 -7.66 -1.70
N PRO A 319 -18.89 -7.49 -0.66
CA PRO A 319 -18.17 -8.59 -0.05
C PRO A 319 -19.13 -9.57 0.63
N LYS A 320 -18.67 -10.82 0.82
CA LYS A 320 -19.40 -11.85 1.56
C LYS A 320 -19.33 -11.64 3.07
N HIS A 321 -18.22 -11.10 3.54
CA HIS A 321 -18.02 -10.68 4.93
C HIS A 321 -17.95 -9.16 4.95
N SER A 322 -18.76 -8.51 5.78
CA SER A 322 -18.61 -7.06 6.01
C SER A 322 -17.41 -6.75 6.90
N ILE A 323 -17.03 -5.48 6.98
CA ILE A 323 -15.99 -5.01 7.91
C ILE A 323 -16.43 -5.31 9.35
N GLU A 324 -17.71 -5.10 9.64
CA GLU A 324 -18.33 -5.38 10.92
C GLU A 324 -18.29 -6.88 11.28
N ASP A 325 -18.51 -7.76 10.31
CA ASP A 325 -18.46 -9.21 10.53
C ASP A 325 -17.05 -9.67 10.92
N LEU A 326 -16.02 -9.21 10.21
CA LEU A 326 -14.62 -9.54 10.52
C LEU A 326 -14.17 -8.93 11.86
N ALA A 327 -14.59 -7.70 12.16
CA ALA A 327 -14.36 -7.08 13.47
C ALA A 327 -15.03 -7.88 14.62
N ALA A 328 -16.24 -8.39 14.41
CA ALA A 328 -16.93 -9.22 15.39
C ALA A 328 -16.26 -10.58 15.58
N ASP A 329 -15.81 -11.23 14.51
CA ASP A 329 -15.02 -12.47 14.59
C ASP A 329 -13.72 -12.25 15.39
N HIS A 330 -13.02 -11.15 15.10
CA HIS A 330 -11.82 -10.79 15.84
C HIS A 330 -12.11 -10.60 17.34
N SER A 331 -13.17 -9.87 17.68
CA SER A 331 -13.62 -9.68 19.07
C SER A 331 -13.90 -11.01 19.77
N SER A 332 -14.57 -11.93 19.09
CA SER A 332 -14.86 -13.29 19.57
C SER A 332 -13.57 -14.06 19.86
N ARG A 333 -12.62 -14.06 18.91
CA ARG A 333 -11.32 -14.72 19.07
C ARG A 333 -10.51 -14.17 20.25
N LEU A 334 -10.54 -12.85 20.46
CA LEU A 334 -9.92 -12.23 21.63
C LEU A 334 -10.61 -12.66 22.93
N GLN A 335 -11.94 -12.70 22.97
CA GLN A 335 -12.68 -13.17 24.14
C GLN A 335 -12.36 -14.63 24.46
N THR A 336 -12.31 -15.52 23.47
CA THR A 336 -11.90 -16.92 23.65
C THR A 336 -10.50 -17.00 24.26
N ARG A 337 -9.52 -16.27 23.71
CA ARG A 337 -8.15 -16.23 24.26
C ARG A 337 -8.10 -15.69 25.69
N ARG A 338 -8.93 -14.69 26.03
CA ARG A 338 -9.03 -14.16 27.40
C ARG A 338 -9.60 -15.20 28.37
N ILE A 339 -10.64 -15.93 27.96
CA ILE A 339 -11.26 -17.01 28.76
C ILE A 339 -10.28 -18.16 28.95
N GLU A 340 -9.55 -18.59 27.91
CA GLU A 340 -8.54 -19.64 27.99
C GLU A 340 -7.41 -19.29 28.99
N ARG A 341 -6.93 -18.05 28.97
CA ARG A 341 -5.94 -17.56 29.94
C ARG A 341 -6.47 -17.57 31.38
N GLN A 342 -7.72 -17.13 31.58
CA GLN A 342 -8.36 -17.16 32.90
C GLN A 342 -8.60 -18.59 33.40
N LEU A 343 -8.93 -19.55 32.53
CA LEU A 343 -9.09 -20.95 32.89
C LEU A 343 -7.75 -21.62 33.26
N GLY A 344 -6.66 -21.22 32.59
CA GLY A 344 -5.29 -21.65 32.90
C GLY A 344 -4.84 -21.23 34.30
N ASP A 345 -5.13 -19.98 34.69
CA ASP A 345 -4.84 -19.47 36.03
C ASP A 345 -5.66 -20.14 37.15
N THR A 346 -6.83 -20.70 36.82
CA THR A 346 -7.70 -21.35 37.82
C THR A 346 -7.29 -22.81 38.08
N ARG A 347 -6.51 -23.45 37.19
CA ARG A 347 -6.12 -24.86 37.31
C ARG A 347 -4.71 -25.08 37.88
N VAL A 348 -3.87 -24.06 37.96
CA VAL A 348 -2.51 -24.17 38.50
C VAL A 348 -2.49 -23.64 39.94
N ASN A 349 -2.86 -24.50 40.88
CA ASN A 349 -2.48 -24.33 42.27
C ASN A 349 -0.98 -24.68 42.38
N GLY A 350 -0.13 -23.70 42.14
CA GLY A 350 1.32 -23.84 42.21
C GLY A 350 1.99 -22.47 42.28
N ASN A 351 2.41 -22.08 43.49
CA ASN A 351 3.13 -20.87 43.87
C ASN A 351 3.82 -20.11 42.71
N GLY A 352 3.12 -19.13 42.16
CA GLY A 352 3.67 -18.05 41.33
C GLY A 352 3.07 -16.74 41.82
N LEU A 353 3.88 -15.95 42.53
CA LEU A 353 3.50 -14.65 43.11
C LEU A 353 3.34 -13.60 42.00
N PHE A 354 2.23 -13.62 41.25
CA PHE A 354 1.76 -12.47 40.47
C PHE A 354 0.26 -12.30 40.69
N ARG A 355 -0.06 -11.65 41.81
CA ARG A 355 -1.43 -11.29 42.18
C ARG A 355 -1.86 -10.07 41.37
N PHE A 356 -2.44 -10.26 40.19
CA PHE A 356 -3.29 -9.22 39.60
C PHE A 356 -4.50 -9.04 40.52
N GLN A 357 -4.51 -7.94 41.25
CA GLN A 357 -5.57 -7.60 42.18
C GLN A 357 -6.86 -7.35 41.37
N LYS A 358 -7.77 -8.33 41.40
CA LYS A 358 -9.17 -8.17 40.97
C LYS A 358 -9.76 -6.93 41.65
N ARG A 359 -9.97 -5.85 40.88
CA ARG A 359 -10.94 -4.81 41.24
C ARG A 359 -12.09 -4.86 40.24
N SER A 360 -13.28 -4.94 40.81
CA SER A 360 -14.58 -5.00 40.16
C SER A 360 -14.87 -3.80 39.26
N VAL A 361 -15.48 -4.09 38.11
CA VAL A 361 -16.39 -3.28 37.28
C VAL A 361 -16.56 -1.80 37.66
N SER A 362 -16.14 -0.90 36.77
CA SER A 362 -16.68 0.46 36.57
C SER A 362 -16.44 0.86 35.10
N PRO A 363 -17.39 1.48 34.38
CA PRO A 363 -17.23 1.91 33.00
C PRO A 363 -16.88 3.40 32.95
N GLU A 364 -15.61 3.76 33.15
CA GLU A 364 -15.11 5.10 32.83
C GLU A 364 -13.59 5.02 32.73
N ILE A 365 -13.03 5.37 31.56
CA ILE A 365 -11.58 5.48 31.38
C ILE A 365 -11.16 6.72 32.16
N VAL A 366 -10.60 6.51 33.35
CA VAL A 366 -9.91 7.56 34.09
C VAL A 366 -8.46 7.56 33.63
N GLU A 367 -8.06 8.63 32.96
CA GLU A 367 -6.65 8.95 32.72
C GLU A 367 -5.93 8.96 34.08
N VAL A 368 -5.07 7.97 34.30
CA VAL A 368 -4.20 7.94 35.47
C VAL A 368 -3.08 8.95 35.20
N GLN A 369 -3.00 9.98 36.04
CA GLN A 369 -1.92 10.96 36.01
C GLN A 369 -0.56 10.25 36.13
N ASP A 370 0.35 10.59 35.22
CA ASP A 370 1.75 10.18 35.20
C ASP A 370 2.45 10.58 36.51
N GLU A 371 2.54 9.63 37.44
CA GLU A 371 3.56 9.69 38.49
C GLU A 371 4.86 9.17 37.88
N SER A 372 5.72 10.11 37.48
CA SER A 372 7.03 9.89 36.91
C SER A 372 7.93 9.07 37.85
N LEU A 373 7.88 7.74 37.72
CA LEU A 373 8.94 6.88 38.22
C LEU A 373 10.14 7.07 37.29
N LYS A 374 11.15 7.80 37.76
CA LYS A 374 12.48 7.82 37.13
C LYS A 374 13.06 6.41 37.20
N ILE A 375 12.76 5.59 36.20
CA ILE A 375 13.50 4.38 35.90
C ILE A 375 14.81 4.85 35.25
N GLU A 376 15.93 4.63 35.92
CA GLU A 376 17.25 4.87 35.35
C GLU A 376 17.35 4.06 34.05
N SER A 377 17.62 4.75 32.94
CA SER A 377 17.90 4.14 31.64
C SER A 377 19.15 3.26 31.78
N GLU A 378 18.98 1.95 32.01
CA GLU A 378 20.06 0.97 31.81
C GLU A 378 20.64 1.21 30.41
N GLU A 379 21.97 1.40 30.35
CA GLU A 379 22.70 1.78 29.14
C GLU A 379 22.30 0.89 27.96
N LEU A 380 21.81 1.54 26.89
CA LEU A 380 21.65 0.90 25.59
C LEU A 380 22.96 0.18 25.24
N MET A 381 22.88 -1.09 24.82
CA MET A 381 24.02 -1.79 24.24
C MET A 381 24.42 -1.05 22.95
N LYS A 382 25.28 -0.04 23.07
CA LYS A 382 25.79 0.74 21.95
C LYS A 382 26.89 -0.08 21.30
N LEU A 383 26.62 -0.52 20.08
CA LEU A 383 27.64 -1.16 19.27
C LEU A 383 28.46 -0.07 18.60
N GLU A 384 29.76 -0.11 18.81
CA GLU A 384 30.68 0.87 18.25
C GLU A 384 31.34 0.32 17.00
N VAL A 385 31.75 1.22 16.10
CA VAL A 385 32.59 0.87 14.96
C VAL A 385 33.84 0.14 15.45
N GLY A 386 34.15 -0.99 14.82
CA GLY A 386 35.25 -1.88 15.19
C GLY A 386 34.84 -3.01 16.14
N SER A 387 33.65 -2.97 16.74
CA SER A 387 33.16 -4.04 17.62
C SER A 387 32.91 -5.32 16.84
N VAL A 388 33.31 -6.47 17.40
CA VAL A 388 33.05 -7.79 16.80
C VAL A 388 31.95 -8.51 17.58
N LEU A 389 30.89 -8.87 16.87
CA LEU A 389 29.77 -9.62 17.38
C LEU A 389 29.89 -11.07 16.98
N TRP A 390 29.69 -11.96 17.95
CA TRP A 390 29.60 -13.39 17.72
C TRP A 390 28.13 -13.79 17.74
N LEU A 391 27.65 -14.35 16.62
CA LEU A 391 26.31 -14.87 16.49
C LEU A 391 26.33 -16.39 16.66
N ASP A 392 25.50 -16.88 17.59
CA ASP A 392 25.23 -18.31 17.75
C ASP A 392 23.98 -18.71 16.93
N ASP A 393 24.15 -19.61 15.96
CA ASP A 393 23.04 -20.22 15.23
C ASP A 393 23.22 -21.74 15.19
N SER A 394 22.43 -22.42 16.04
CA SER A 394 22.04 -23.83 16.07
C SER A 394 23.15 -24.91 16.04
N ASN A 395 24.33 -24.64 15.46
CA ASN A 395 25.52 -25.49 15.33
C ASN A 395 26.80 -24.71 14.91
N TRP A 396 26.75 -23.39 14.63
CA TRP A 396 27.89 -22.61 14.13
C TRP A 396 27.97 -21.21 14.77
N GLN A 397 29.19 -20.76 15.06
CA GLN A 397 29.46 -19.39 15.49
C GLN A 397 30.02 -18.59 14.32
N LYS A 398 29.41 -17.43 14.02
CA LYS A 398 29.90 -16.50 12.99
C LYS A 398 30.20 -15.14 13.60
N GLY A 399 31.38 -14.61 13.28
CA GLY A 399 31.81 -13.28 13.69
C GLY A 399 31.42 -12.22 12.67
N TYR A 400 30.91 -11.08 13.13
CA TYR A 400 30.64 -9.89 12.31
C TYR A 400 31.25 -8.66 12.96
N GLN A 401 32.05 -7.91 12.22
CA GLN A 401 32.63 -6.65 12.68
C GLN A 401 31.74 -5.49 12.25
N ILE A 402 31.44 -4.57 13.16
CA ILE A 402 30.71 -3.33 12.88
C ILE A 402 31.63 -2.38 12.12
N ASN A 403 31.25 -2.00 10.91
CA ASN A 403 32.00 -1.07 10.08
C ASN A 403 31.49 0.35 10.27
N GLU A 404 30.16 0.52 10.32
CA GLU A 404 29.52 1.82 10.40
C GLU A 404 28.32 1.76 11.35
N VAL A 405 28.13 2.86 12.09
CA VAL A 405 26.94 3.12 12.90
C VAL A 405 26.29 4.35 12.31
N LEU A 406 25.05 4.19 11.86
CA LEU A 406 24.30 5.24 11.20
C LEU A 406 23.01 5.50 11.98
N SER A 407 22.44 6.70 11.86
CA SER A 407 21.26 7.11 12.62
C SER A 407 20.29 7.88 11.73
N ASP A 408 19.01 7.57 11.86
CA ASP A 408 17.88 8.21 11.16
C ASP A 408 17.05 9.07 12.14
N GLY A 409 17.70 9.68 13.14
CA GLY A 409 17.06 10.54 14.14
C GLY A 409 16.41 9.82 15.34
N GLU A 410 15.97 8.57 15.18
CA GLU A 410 15.28 7.82 16.27
C GLU A 410 16.07 6.61 16.81
N LEU A 411 16.73 5.82 15.93
CA LEU A 411 17.43 4.58 16.31
C LEU A 411 18.70 4.38 15.49
N PRO A 412 19.79 3.87 16.11
CA PRO A 412 21.00 3.50 15.39
C PRO A 412 20.79 2.20 14.61
N TYR A 413 21.32 2.15 13.39
CA TYR A 413 21.42 0.93 12.59
C TYR A 413 22.88 0.71 12.17
N TYR A 414 23.21 -0.56 11.91
CA TYR A 414 24.59 -1.00 11.84
C TYR A 414 24.90 -1.63 10.47
N VAL A 415 26.03 -1.23 9.90
CA VAL A 415 26.64 -1.94 8.77
C VAL A 415 27.77 -2.80 9.32
N ALA A 416 27.77 -4.09 9.01
CA ALA A 416 28.74 -5.04 9.50
C ALA A 416 29.30 -5.92 8.38
N SER A 417 30.56 -6.31 8.48
CA SER A 417 31.16 -7.31 7.59
C SER A 417 31.38 -8.63 8.32
N PRO A 418 31.19 -9.80 7.68
CA PRO A 418 31.68 -11.06 8.21
C PRO A 418 33.19 -10.95 8.48
N VAL A 419 33.66 -11.44 9.62
CA VAL A 419 35.11 -11.45 9.95
C VAL A 419 35.92 -12.22 8.89
N GLU A 420 35.31 -13.26 8.29
CA GLU A 420 35.89 -14.07 7.22
C GLU A 420 35.94 -13.35 5.86
N GLU A 421 35.03 -12.39 5.63
CA GLU A 421 34.91 -11.63 4.37
C GLU A 421 34.78 -10.12 4.65
N PRO A 422 35.86 -9.43 5.07
CA PRO A 422 35.79 -8.02 5.50
C PRO A 422 35.27 -7.07 4.42
N GLY A 423 35.42 -7.42 3.13
CA GLY A 423 34.96 -6.64 1.99
C GLY A 423 33.45 -6.70 1.71
N LYS A 424 32.68 -7.51 2.47
CA LYS A 424 31.26 -7.71 2.25
C LYS A 424 30.43 -6.97 3.31
N ALA A 425 29.94 -5.79 2.97
CA ALA A 425 29.06 -5.03 3.84
C ALA A 425 27.64 -5.64 3.88
N LEU A 426 27.13 -5.85 5.09
CA LEU A 426 25.80 -6.37 5.38
C LEU A 426 25.09 -5.46 6.36
N PHE A 427 23.77 -5.36 6.24
CA PHE A 427 22.95 -4.72 7.26
C PHE A 427 22.77 -5.65 8.45
N LEU A 428 23.08 -5.14 9.64
CA LEU A 428 22.87 -5.83 10.90
C LEU A 428 21.70 -5.19 11.64
N TYR A 429 20.72 -6.03 11.98
CA TYR A 429 19.62 -5.65 12.86
C TYR A 429 19.82 -6.28 14.24
N VAL A 430 19.75 -5.45 15.27
CA VAL A 430 19.84 -5.87 16.67
C VAL A 430 18.50 -5.59 17.33
N GLY A 431 17.83 -6.65 17.78
CA GLY A 431 16.58 -6.50 18.52
C GLY A 431 16.82 -5.92 19.91
N SER A 432 15.83 -5.19 20.44
CA SER A 432 15.89 -4.55 21.76
C SER A 432 15.97 -5.58 22.89
N HIS A 433 16.61 -5.21 24.00
CA HIS A 433 16.80 -6.12 25.12
C HIS A 433 15.45 -6.40 25.83
N PRO A 434 15.13 -7.65 26.22
CA PRO A 434 13.84 -8.01 26.81
C PRO A 434 13.42 -7.25 28.09
N SER A 435 14.34 -6.53 28.76
CA SER A 435 14.03 -5.69 29.93
C SER A 435 13.47 -4.31 29.58
N GLN A 436 13.50 -3.90 28.30
CA GLN A 436 13.01 -2.61 27.85
C GLN A 436 11.54 -2.74 27.44
N LEU A 437 10.63 -2.66 28.42
CA LEU A 437 9.19 -2.78 28.18
C LEU A 437 8.50 -1.44 27.84
N GLU A 438 9.15 -0.29 27.98
CA GLU A 438 8.45 1.00 27.99
C GLU A 438 8.79 2.04 26.90
N PRO A 439 9.77 1.84 25.97
CA PRO A 439 9.77 2.58 24.71
C PRO A 439 9.43 1.75 23.44
N ALA A 440 9.21 0.43 23.54
CA ALA A 440 9.55 -0.51 22.47
C ALA A 440 8.38 -1.15 21.68
N TRP A 441 7.24 -0.47 21.44
CA TRP A 441 6.19 -1.07 20.59
C TRP A 441 6.64 -1.16 19.13
N GLU A 442 7.30 -0.12 18.61
CA GLU A 442 7.87 -0.12 17.25
C GLU A 442 8.99 -1.16 17.10
N ASP A 443 9.90 -1.23 18.07
CA ASP A 443 11.03 -2.18 18.08
C ASP A 443 10.57 -3.64 18.15
N MET A 444 9.57 -3.93 18.98
CA MET A 444 8.98 -5.27 19.07
C MET A 444 8.26 -5.64 17.78
N ASN A 445 7.50 -4.71 17.19
CA ASN A 445 6.85 -4.93 15.90
C ASN A 445 7.87 -5.19 14.79
N LEU A 446 8.94 -4.40 14.73
CA LEU A 446 10.02 -4.57 13.76
C LEU A 446 10.74 -5.91 13.94
N TRP A 447 11.00 -6.31 15.18
CA TRP A 447 11.57 -7.63 15.49
C TRP A 447 10.66 -8.79 15.06
N TYR A 448 9.35 -8.72 15.37
CA TYR A 448 8.40 -9.73 14.92
C TYR A 448 8.32 -9.84 13.40
N GLN A 449 8.38 -8.70 12.70
CA GLN A 449 8.40 -8.67 11.23
C GLN A 449 9.68 -9.33 10.68
N VAL A 450 10.85 -9.03 11.25
CA VAL A 450 12.12 -9.67 10.89
C VAL A 450 12.06 -11.19 11.11
N GLN A 451 11.51 -11.65 12.23
CA GLN A 451 11.37 -13.09 12.51
C GLN A 451 10.43 -13.79 11.53
N ARG A 452 9.26 -13.20 11.24
CA ARG A 452 8.29 -13.77 10.28
C ARG A 452 8.91 -13.89 8.89
N GLN A 453 9.62 -12.85 8.43
CA GLN A 453 10.31 -12.88 7.15
C GLN A 453 11.44 -13.90 7.13
N THR A 454 12.25 -13.96 8.18
CA THR A 454 13.32 -14.96 8.34
C THR A 454 12.78 -16.38 8.17
N LYS A 455 11.62 -16.68 8.78
CA LYS A 455 10.96 -17.98 8.65
C LYS A 455 10.57 -18.27 7.20
N ILE A 456 9.95 -17.32 6.51
CA ILE A 456 9.51 -17.47 5.12
C ILE A 456 10.70 -17.68 4.18
N LEU A 457 11.71 -16.82 4.26
CA LEU A 457 12.90 -16.89 3.42
C LEU A 457 13.67 -18.20 3.64
N SER A 458 13.74 -18.69 4.89
CA SER A 458 14.35 -19.99 5.20
C SER A 458 13.60 -21.14 4.54
N ILE A 459 12.27 -21.15 4.59
CA ILE A 459 11.44 -22.16 3.91
C ILE A 459 11.63 -22.09 2.39
N MET A 460 11.66 -20.89 1.81
CA MET A 460 11.90 -20.70 0.38
C MET A 460 13.28 -21.25 -0.04
N LYS A 461 14.33 -20.92 0.72
CA LYS A 461 15.68 -21.43 0.50
C LYS A 461 15.74 -22.96 0.60
N GLN A 462 15.09 -23.56 1.60
CA GLN A 462 14.98 -25.02 1.74
C GLN A 462 14.27 -25.67 0.55
N LYS A 463 13.31 -24.96 -0.06
CA LYS A 463 12.60 -25.39 -1.27
C LYS A 463 13.36 -25.04 -2.57
N GLY A 464 14.59 -24.53 -2.49
CA GLY A 464 15.41 -24.17 -3.66
C GLY A 464 14.96 -22.91 -4.40
N LEU A 465 14.05 -22.12 -3.82
CA LEU A 465 13.61 -20.86 -4.41
C LEU A 465 14.63 -19.77 -4.07
N SER A 466 15.25 -19.19 -5.10
CA SER A 466 16.16 -18.05 -4.98
C SER A 466 15.85 -17.02 -6.07
N SER A 467 15.96 -15.74 -5.73
CA SER A 467 15.85 -14.63 -6.66
C SER A 467 16.78 -13.53 -6.19
N LYS A 468 17.43 -12.84 -7.13
CA LYS A 468 18.32 -11.70 -6.82
C LYS A 468 17.57 -10.52 -6.19
N TYR A 469 16.24 -10.48 -6.31
CA TYR A 469 15.38 -9.44 -5.75
C TYR A 469 14.78 -9.83 -4.39
N LEU A 470 14.93 -11.08 -3.97
CA LEU A 470 14.53 -11.49 -2.63
C LEU A 470 15.66 -11.17 -1.65
N PRO A 471 15.34 -10.66 -0.45
CA PRO A 471 16.35 -10.38 0.57
C PRO A 471 17.11 -11.66 0.94
N GLN A 472 18.43 -11.60 0.91
CA GLN A 472 19.29 -12.71 1.32
C GLN A 472 19.62 -12.61 2.81
N LEU A 473 19.15 -13.58 3.59
CA LEU A 473 19.56 -13.72 4.99
C LEU A 473 20.95 -14.37 5.05
N SER A 474 21.93 -13.64 5.58
CA SER A 474 23.29 -14.17 5.83
C SER A 474 23.34 -15.06 7.07
N SER A 475 22.73 -14.60 8.17
CA SER A 475 22.70 -15.27 9.48
C SER A 475 21.56 -14.68 10.33
N SER A 476 21.02 -15.48 11.25
CA SER A 476 20.13 -15.05 12.33
C SER A 476 20.47 -15.87 13.56
N GLY A 477 20.55 -15.26 14.73
CA GLY A 477 21.04 -15.93 15.93
C GLY A 477 21.01 -15.04 17.16
N ARG A 478 21.48 -15.59 18.28
CA ARG A 478 21.66 -14.82 19.52
C ARG A 478 23.06 -14.21 19.54
N ILE A 479 23.15 -12.95 19.96
CA ILE A 479 24.44 -12.30 20.19
C ILE A 479 25.08 -12.91 21.44
N ILE A 480 26.31 -13.40 21.30
CA ILE A 480 27.13 -13.90 22.40
C ILE A 480 27.99 -12.73 22.89
N HIS A 481 27.93 -12.47 24.21
CA HIS A 481 28.82 -11.50 24.84
C HIS A 481 30.22 -12.12 25.02
N PRO A 482 31.31 -11.50 24.51
CA PRO A 482 32.67 -11.95 24.79
C PRO A 482 33.07 -11.51 26.21
N GLY A 483 32.70 -12.31 27.22
CA GLY A 483 33.09 -12.08 28.62
C GLY A 483 32.36 -12.99 29.61
N GLN A 484 32.87 -13.11 30.84
CA GLN A 484 32.17 -13.82 31.92
C GLN A 484 30.89 -13.08 32.27
N CYS A 485 29.74 -13.62 31.87
CA CYS A 485 28.44 -13.11 32.27
C CYS A 485 28.30 -13.19 33.80
N GLN A 486 28.13 -12.05 34.46
CA GLN A 486 27.86 -11.98 35.90
C GLN A 486 26.43 -12.40 36.28
N ARG A 487 25.55 -12.66 35.30
CA ARG A 487 24.21 -13.19 35.57
C ARG A 487 24.30 -14.69 35.90
N PRO A 488 23.85 -15.14 37.09
CA PRO A 488 23.75 -16.56 37.37
C PRO A 488 22.81 -17.21 36.35
N SER A 489 23.26 -18.30 35.74
CA SER A 489 22.47 -19.07 34.76
C SER A 489 21.20 -19.63 35.42
N SER A 490 20.07 -18.96 35.23
CA SER A 490 18.76 -19.51 35.59
C SER A 490 18.32 -20.49 34.50
N GLY A 491 18.86 -21.71 34.55
CA GLY A 491 18.46 -22.78 33.63
C GLY A 491 19.59 -23.75 33.33
N GLY A 492 19.96 -24.56 34.32
CA GLY A 492 20.81 -25.72 34.06
C GLY A 492 20.11 -26.72 33.14
N LYS A 493 20.77 -27.06 32.04
CA LYS A 493 21.06 -28.43 31.61
C LYS A 493 22.12 -28.37 30.51
N LEU A 494 23.20 -29.09 30.77
CA LEU A 494 24.34 -29.39 29.88
C LEU A 494 23.90 -29.86 28.50
#